data_AF-A0A2K5BUU3-F1
#
_entry.id   AF-A0A2K5BUU3-F1
#
_cell.length_a   1.000
_cell.length_b   1.000
_cell.length_c   1.000
_cell.angle_alpha   90.00
_cell.angle_beta   90.00
_cell.angle_gamma   90.00
#
_symmetry.space_group_name_H-M   'P 1'
#
loop_
_entity.id
_entity.type
_entity.pdbx_description
1 polymer ?
#
loop_
_entity_poly.entity_id
_entity_poly.type
_entity_poly.pdbx_seq_one_letter_code
_entity_poly.pdbx_strand_id
1 'polypeptide(L)' 'MISKVGRAVPKGPVEGYEENEEFLRTMHHLLLEVEVVEGTLQRPESARMFSISRGIPNMLLSEDKSEN' A
#
# COMPACT_ATOMS: atom_id res chain seq x y z
N MET A 1 4.51 -2.24 3.26
CA MET A 1 3.79 -1.33 4.18
C MET A 1 2.75 -2.08 5.01
N ILE A 2 1.92 -2.95 4.43
CA ILE A 2 0.90 -3.71 5.18
C ILE A 2 1.51 -4.79 6.11
N SER A 3 2.68 -5.36 5.77
CA SER A 3 3.37 -6.37 6.60
C SER A 3 3.84 -5.88 7.98
N LYS A 4 3.79 -4.57 8.26
CA LYS A 4 4.10 -3.99 9.57
C LYS A 4 2.86 -3.66 10.42
N VAL A 5 1.66 -3.79 9.84
CA VAL A 5 0.41 -3.71 10.59
C VAL A 5 0.25 -5.08 11.25
N GLY A 6 0.42 -5.18 12.57
CA GLY A 6 0.57 -6.43 13.34
C GLY A 6 -0.63 -7.40 13.35
N ARG A 7 -1.32 -7.59 12.22
CA ARG A 7 -2.41 -8.55 11.99
C ARG A 7 -1.96 -9.67 11.06
N ALA A 8 -2.64 -10.80 11.13
CA ALA A 8 -2.49 -11.87 10.16
C ALA A 8 -2.98 -11.38 8.79
N VAL A 9 -2.06 -11.20 7.84
CA VAL A 9 -2.37 -10.80 6.47
C VAL A 9 -2.47 -12.06 5.61
N PRO A 10 -3.59 -12.30 4.90
CA PRO A 10 -3.69 -13.39 3.95
C PRO A 10 -2.59 -13.29 2.88
N LYS A 11 -1.93 -14.40 2.56
CA LYS A 11 -0.82 -14.41 1.58
C LYS A 11 -1.29 -14.31 0.12
N GLY A 12 -2.58 -14.53 -0.12
CA GLY A 12 -3.22 -14.49 -1.42
C GLY A 12 -4.70 -14.89 -1.32
N PRO A 13 -5.45 -14.80 -2.42
CA PRO A 13 -6.82 -15.30 -2.48
C PRO A 13 -6.86 -16.82 -2.26
N VAL A 14 -7.93 -17.30 -1.64
CA VAL A 14 -8.25 -18.72 -1.47
C VAL A 14 -9.32 -19.13 -2.48
N GLU A 15 -9.45 -20.42 -2.79
CA GLU A 15 -10.54 -20.89 -3.67
C GLU A 15 -11.91 -20.58 -3.05
N GLY A 16 -12.85 -20.05 -3.85
CA GLY A 16 -14.19 -19.67 -3.38
C GLY A 16 -14.21 -18.47 -2.42
N TYR A 17 -13.18 -17.63 -2.44
CA TYR A 17 -13.10 -16.46 -1.54
C TYR A 17 -14.27 -15.48 -1.72
N GLU A 18 -14.93 -15.50 -2.88
CA GLU A 18 -16.07 -14.64 -3.22
C GLU A 18 -17.28 -14.88 -2.31
N GLU A 19 -17.42 -16.10 -1.78
CA GLU A 19 -18.47 -16.48 -0.83
C GLU A 19 -17.97 -16.52 0.62
N ASN A 20 -16.67 -16.32 0.82
CA ASN A 20 -16.05 -16.32 2.15
C ASN A 20 -16.09 -14.93 2.78
N GLU A 21 -17.17 -14.65 3.51
CA GLU A 21 -17.38 -13.35 4.15
C GLU A 21 -16.26 -12.96 5.13
N GLU A 22 -15.66 -13.91 5.85
CA GLU A 22 -14.56 -13.64 6.78
C GLU A 22 -13.32 -13.14 6.04
N PHE A 23 -12.98 -13.79 4.92
CA PHE A 23 -11.89 -13.35 4.06
C PHE A 23 -12.17 -11.95 3.48
N LEU A 24 -13.38 -11.73 2.95
CA LEU A 24 -13.75 -10.45 2.36
C LEU A 24 -13.73 -9.30 3.39
N ARG A 25 -14.23 -9.52 4.60
CA ARG A 25 -14.16 -8.53 5.70
C ARG A 25 -12.73 -8.22 6.10
N THR A 26 -11.87 -9.24 6.16
CA THR A 26 -10.45 -9.07 6.47
C THR A 26 -9.75 -8.23 5.40
N MET A 27 -10.00 -8.52 4.11
CA MET A 27 -9.42 -7.77 3.00
C MET A 27 -9.97 -6.35 2.92
N HIS A 28 -11.27 -6.14 3.16
CA HIS A 28 -11.89 -4.82 3.24
C HIS A 28 -11.17 -3.94 4.27
N HIS A 29 -10.98 -4.47 5.48
CA HIS A 29 -10.26 -3.76 6.52
C HIS A 29 -8.83 -3.40 6.09
N LEU A 30 -8.05 -4.39 5.62
CA LEU A 30 -6.65 -4.19 5.28
C LEU A 30 -6.42 -3.25 4.10
N LEU A 31 -7.33 -3.24 3.12
CA LEU A 31 -7.18 -2.47 1.89
C LEU A 31 -7.85 -1.09 1.93
N LEU A 32 -8.93 -0.94 2.70
CA LEU A 32 -9.79 0.24 2.64
C LEU A 32 -9.89 1.00 3.97
N GLU A 33 -9.66 0.35 5.12
CA GLU A 33 -9.80 0.98 6.44
C GLU A 33 -8.46 1.35 7.08
N VAL A 34 -7.34 0.98 6.45
CA VAL A 34 -5.98 1.29 6.93
C VAL A 34 -5.36 2.35 6.03
N GLU A 35 -5.05 3.51 6.62
CA GLU A 35 -4.49 4.65 5.90
C GLU A 35 -3.07 4.98 6.36
N VAL A 36 -2.24 5.47 5.43
CA VAL A 36 -0.92 6.03 5.73
C VAL A 36 -1.03 7.54 5.72
N VAL A 37 -1.02 8.17 6.90
CA VAL A 37 -1.17 9.62 7.03
C VAL A 37 0.14 10.36 6.69
N GLU A 38 1.28 9.83 7.16
CA GLU A 38 2.61 10.37 6.90
C GLU A 38 3.56 9.21 6.58
N GLY A 39 4.45 9.38 5.59
CA GLY A 39 5.40 8.34 5.22
C GLY A 39 6.10 8.57 3.89
N THR A 40 6.72 7.53 3.35
CA THR A 40 7.41 7.57 2.06
C THR A 40 7.20 6.28 1.27
N LEU A 41 6.88 6.37 -0.01
CA LEU A 41 6.98 5.26 -0.96
C LEU A 41 8.38 5.26 -1.57
N GLN A 42 9.08 4.13 -1.48
CA GLN A 42 10.38 3.95 -2.11
C GLN A 42 10.22 3.14 -3.40
N ARG A 43 10.83 3.59 -4.50
CA ARG A 43 10.90 2.79 -5.73
C ARG A 43 11.73 1.52 -5.46
N PRO A 44 11.30 0.31 -5.85
CA PRO A 44 12.12 -0.88 -5.63
C PRO A 44 13.46 -0.86 -6.38
N GLU A 45 13.47 -0.31 -7.58
CA GLU A 45 14.62 -0.31 -8.50
C GLU A 45 15.59 0.86 -8.26
N SER A 46 15.26 1.81 -7.37
CA SER A 46 16.15 2.93 -7.05
C SER A 46 15.94 3.45 -5.63
N ALA A 47 16.88 4.22 -5.09
CA ALA A 47 16.70 4.85 -3.77
C ALA A 47 15.70 6.03 -3.77
N ARG A 48 14.94 6.24 -4.85
CA ARG A 48 14.02 7.37 -4.97
C ARG A 48 12.84 7.20 -4.01
N MET A 49 12.56 8.27 -3.27
CA MET A 49 11.45 8.35 -2.32
C MET A 49 10.39 9.35 -2.79
N PHE A 50 9.13 9.00 -2.56
CA PHE A 50 7.95 9.82 -2.78
C PHE A 50 7.27 10.04 -1.43
N SER A 51 7.13 11.28 -1.00
CA SER A 51 6.54 11.59 0.31
C SER A 51 5.03 11.38 0.31
N ILE A 52 4.50 10.84 1.39
CA ILE A 52 3.08 10.88 1.74
C ILE A 52 2.93 11.89 2.87
N SER A 53 2.10 12.92 2.69
CA SER A 53 1.78 13.88 3.75
C SER A 53 0.29 14.19 3.76
N ARG A 54 -0.30 14.28 4.95
CA ARG A 54 -1.75 14.43 5.15
C ARG A 54 -2.57 13.38 4.38
N GLY A 55 -2.06 12.15 4.30
CA GLY A 55 -2.67 11.05 3.55
C GLY A 55 -2.53 11.15 2.02
N ILE A 56 -1.86 12.18 1.49
CA ILE A 56 -1.75 12.41 0.05
C ILE A 56 -0.34 12.04 -0.44
N PRO A 57 -0.19 11.06 -1.34
CA PRO A 57 1.08 10.72 -1.95
C PRO A 57 1.52 11.79 -2.97
N ASN A 58 2.77 12.24 -2.89
CA ASN A 58 3.40 13.12 -3.86
C ASN A 58 4.28 12.32 -4.82
N MET A 59 3.79 12.12 -6.05
CA MET A 59 4.47 11.38 -7.11
C MET A 59 5.20 12.29 -8.12
N LEU A 60 5.30 13.60 -7.86
CA LEU A 60 5.94 14.54 -8.78
C LEU A 60 7.42 14.23 -8.97
N LEU A 61 7.89 14.40 -10.21
CA LEU A 61 9.29 14.25 -10.57
C LEU A 61 9.92 15.64 -10.73
N SER A 62 11.12 15.84 -10.16
CA SER A 62 11.95 16.99 -10.55
C SER A 62 12.28 16.89 -12.04
N GLU A 63 12.39 18.03 -12.73
CA GLU A 63 12.69 18.11 -14.17
C GLU A 63 13.99 17.38 -14.54
N ASP A 64 15.01 17.40 -13.66
CA ASP A 64 16.26 16.62 -13.84
C ASP A 64 16.09 15.10 -13.72
N LYS A 65 14.90 14.62 -13.31
CA LYS A 65 14.61 13.22 -12.98
C LYS A 65 13.44 12.63 -13.78
N SER A 66 12.94 13.35 -14.80
CA SER A 66 12.13 12.77 -15.87
C SER A 66 13.08 12.18 -16.91
N GLU A 67 13.44 10.92 -16.67
CA GLU A 67 14.17 9.98 -17.54
C GLU A 67 14.96 10.54 -18.74
N ASN A 68 16.29 10.48 -18.58
CA ASN A 68 17.15 9.82 -19.54
C ASN A 68 17.30 8.35 -19.13
#